data_AF-A0A6S5JVT2-F1
#
_entry.id   AF-A0A6S5JVT2-F1
#
_cell.length_a   1.000
_cell.length_b   1.000
_cell.length_c   1.000
_cell.angle_alpha   90.00
_cell.angle_beta   90.00
_cell.angle_gamma   90.00
#
_symmetry.space_group_name_H-M   'P 1'
#
loop_
_entity.id
_entity.type
_entity.pdbx_description
1 polymer ?
#
loop_
_entity_poly.entity_id
_entity_poly.type
_entity_poly.pdbx_seq_one_letter_code
_entity_poly.pdbx_strand_id
1 'polypeptide(L)'
;MISMSCGTMLACCANEIIMGKQSNIGPIDPQFNGFSTHAIIEEWNRAQTEIFQNPAAVQMWQFILQKLNPTIIGECEKAIKWANEIVKHWLMTGMFDNDPEAESKATHVCSELNNHHTTYTHSRHIHFDKAQKIGLNVTELESDQVLQDLVLTIHHSYMHSFGGAPLAKIIENHNGNAMIWNIQS
;
A
#
# COMPACT_ATOMS: atom_id res chain seq x y z
N MET A 1 6.48 -12.61 4.91
CA MET A 1 5.40 -11.70 5.38
C MET A 1 5.05 -10.73 4.27
N ILE A 2 3.80 -10.31 4.18
CA ILE A 2 3.35 -9.41 3.11
C ILE A 2 2.84 -8.12 3.75
N SER A 3 3.28 -6.97 3.22
CA SER A 3 2.83 -5.65 3.64
C SER A 3 2.27 -4.90 2.44
N MET A 4 1.01 -4.47 2.47
CA MET A 4 0.34 -3.79 1.34
C MET A 4 -0.49 -2.62 1.84
N SER A 5 -0.76 -1.63 0.96
CA SER A 5 -1.56 -0.45 1.26
C SER A 5 -1.07 0.26 2.54
N CYS A 6 -1.88 0.35 3.59
CA CYS A 6 -1.49 0.95 4.88
C CYS A 6 -0.22 0.32 5.48
N GLY A 7 0.00 -1.00 5.29
CA GLY A 7 1.23 -1.65 5.74
C GLY A 7 2.48 -1.11 5.03
N THR A 8 2.40 -0.86 3.72
CA THR A 8 3.47 -0.22 2.96
C THR A 8 3.75 1.18 3.49
N MET A 9 2.68 1.96 3.71
CA MET A 9 2.81 3.32 4.21
C MET A 9 3.51 3.35 5.58
N LEU A 10 3.15 2.44 6.49
CA LEU A 10 3.78 2.31 7.80
C LEU A 10 5.25 1.89 7.70
N ALA A 11 5.59 0.97 6.79
CA ALA A 11 6.97 0.58 6.57
C ALA A 11 7.84 1.77 6.09
N CYS A 12 7.28 2.67 5.28
CA CYS A 12 7.95 3.89 4.82
C CYS A 12 8.17 4.94 5.92
N CYS A 13 7.55 4.81 7.11
CA CYS A 13 7.85 5.66 8.26
C CYS A 13 9.18 5.31 8.95
N ALA A 14 9.66 4.09 8.76
CA ALA A 14 10.85 3.60 9.44
C ALA A 14 12.12 4.11 8.77
N ASN A 15 13.21 4.18 9.55
CA ASN A 15 14.52 4.54 9.04
C ASN A 15 15.10 3.45 8.11
N GLU A 16 14.68 2.20 8.33
CA GLU A 16 15.03 1.03 7.53
C GLU A 16 13.88 0.02 7.55
N ILE A 17 13.80 -0.84 6.52
CA ILE A 17 12.84 -1.94 6.46
C ILE A 17 13.60 -3.26 6.47
N ILE A 18 13.39 -4.05 7.52
CA ILE A 18 13.91 -5.41 7.59
C ILE A 18 13.01 -6.34 6.75
N MET A 19 13.57 -6.96 5.72
CA MET A 19 12.82 -7.79 4.78
C MET A 19 13.44 -9.19 4.71
N GLY A 20 12.61 -10.22 4.97
CA GLY A 20 12.96 -11.60 4.62
C GLY A 20 12.85 -11.87 3.12
N LYS A 21 13.53 -12.90 2.62
CA LYS A 21 13.55 -13.27 1.19
C LYS A 21 12.19 -13.54 0.58
N GLN A 22 11.28 -14.10 1.38
CA GLN A 22 9.89 -14.39 0.98
C GLN A 22 8.93 -13.26 1.33
N SER A 23 9.43 -12.13 1.83
CA SER A 23 8.63 -10.95 2.14
C SER A 23 8.54 -9.99 0.95
N ASN A 24 7.49 -9.19 0.95
CA ASN A 24 7.29 -8.16 -0.07
C ASN A 24 6.49 -6.99 0.46
N ILE A 25 6.71 -5.84 -0.17
CA ILE A 25 5.95 -4.61 0.00
C ILE A 25 5.01 -4.46 -1.20
N GLY A 26 3.81 -3.95 -0.99
CA GLY A 26 2.81 -3.72 -2.03
C GLY A 26 2.68 -2.24 -2.40
N PRO A 27 1.81 -1.91 -3.37
CA PRO A 27 1.55 -0.53 -3.73
C PRO A 27 0.90 0.25 -2.58
N ILE A 28 1.05 1.57 -2.63
CA ILE A 28 0.24 2.50 -1.84
C ILE A 28 -1.09 2.62 -2.58
N ASP A 29 -2.08 1.87 -2.13
CA ASP A 29 -3.40 1.85 -2.76
C ASP A 29 -4.45 2.30 -1.74
N PRO A 30 -4.85 3.58 -1.76
CA PRO A 30 -6.00 4.02 -1.01
C PRO A 30 -7.25 3.33 -1.56
N GLN A 31 -8.16 2.97 -0.65
CA GLN A 31 -9.37 2.26 -1.01
C GLN A 31 -10.59 3.02 -0.50
N PHE A 32 -11.66 2.99 -1.30
CA PHE A 32 -12.96 3.53 -0.95
C PHE A 32 -14.00 2.41 -1.03
N ASN A 33 -14.66 2.09 0.09
CA ASN A 33 -15.62 0.98 0.21
C ASN A 33 -15.10 -0.36 -0.34
N GLY A 34 -13.80 -0.65 -0.17
CA GLY A 34 -13.17 -1.89 -0.64
C GLY A 34 -12.74 -1.89 -2.11
N PHE A 35 -12.96 -0.78 -2.83
CA PHE A 35 -12.48 -0.60 -4.20
C PHE A 35 -11.23 0.29 -4.23
N SER A 36 -10.28 -0.02 -5.11
CA SER A 36 -9.11 0.83 -5.34
C SER A 36 -9.55 2.19 -5.90
N THR A 37 -9.04 3.28 -5.33
CA THR A 37 -9.30 4.63 -5.84
C THR A 37 -8.72 4.83 -7.24
N HIS A 38 -7.59 4.17 -7.54
CA HIS A 38 -6.97 4.21 -8.87
C HIS A 38 -7.86 3.54 -9.92
N ALA A 39 -8.42 2.37 -9.60
CA ALA A 39 -9.32 1.65 -10.50
C ALA A 39 -10.59 2.46 -10.81
N ILE A 40 -11.19 3.11 -9.80
CA ILE A 40 -12.37 3.97 -9.99
C ILE A 40 -12.06 5.12 -10.98
N ILE A 41 -10.91 5.76 -10.83
CA ILE A 41 -10.49 6.86 -11.73
C ILE A 41 -10.18 6.33 -13.14
N GLU A 42 -9.55 5.15 -13.26
CA GLU A 42 -9.27 4.52 -14.55
C GLU A 42 -10.56 4.18 -15.30
N GLU A 43 -11.52 3.54 -14.63
CA GLU A 43 -12.83 3.24 -15.21
C GLU A 43 -13.57 4.52 -15.63
N TRP A 44 -13.50 5.58 -14.82
CA TRP A 44 -14.07 6.87 -15.16
C TRP A 44 -13.45 7.49 -16.42
N ASN A 45 -12.11 7.52 -16.50
CA ASN A 45 -11.39 8.06 -17.66
C ASN A 45 -11.64 7.25 -18.93
N ARG A 46 -11.73 5.93 -18.79
CA ARG A 46 -12.10 5.02 -19.87
C ARG A 46 -13.53 5.30 -20.35
N ALA A 47 -14.48 5.45 -19.44
CA ALA A 47 -15.87 5.80 -19.79
C ALA A 47 -15.93 7.12 -20.57
N GLN A 48 -15.23 8.15 -20.10
CA GLN A 48 -15.15 9.43 -20.82
C GLN A 48 -14.61 9.22 -22.23
N THR A 49 -13.47 8.54 -22.36
CA THR A 49 -12.82 8.30 -23.65
C THR A 49 -13.72 7.55 -24.63
N GLU A 50 -14.34 6.46 -24.19
CA GLU A 50 -15.23 5.64 -25.02
C GLU A 50 -16.50 6.39 -25.42
N ILE A 51 -17.10 7.19 -24.53
CA ILE A 51 -18.29 8.01 -24.85
C ILE A 51 -17.94 9.11 -25.86
N PHE A 52 -16.77 9.76 -25.72
CA PHE A 52 -16.32 10.77 -26.68
C PHE A 52 -16.03 10.17 -28.07
N GLN A 53 -15.48 8.96 -28.12
CA GLN A 53 -15.21 8.26 -29.38
C GLN A 53 -16.48 7.68 -30.02
N ASN A 54 -17.40 7.16 -29.21
CA ASN A 54 -18.66 6.61 -29.65
C ASN A 54 -19.80 7.06 -28.71
N PRO A 55 -20.54 8.11 -29.08
CA PRO A 55 -21.65 8.61 -28.25
C PRO A 55 -22.73 7.55 -27.93
N ALA A 56 -22.87 6.48 -28.73
CA ALA A 56 -23.79 5.39 -28.43
C ALA A 56 -23.36 4.56 -27.20
N ALA A 57 -22.08 4.56 -26.84
CA ALA A 57 -21.55 3.89 -25.66
C ALA A 57 -22.13 4.45 -24.35
N VAL A 58 -22.69 5.67 -24.37
CA VAL A 58 -23.37 6.26 -23.20
C VAL A 58 -24.48 5.35 -22.66
N GLN A 59 -25.16 4.59 -23.52
CA GLN A 59 -26.25 3.69 -23.10
C GLN A 59 -25.74 2.56 -22.21
N MET A 60 -24.53 2.06 -22.47
CA MET A 60 -23.88 1.05 -21.63
C MET A 60 -23.34 1.70 -20.35
N TRP A 61 -22.56 2.77 -20.49
CA TRP A 61 -21.88 3.42 -19.37
C TRP A 61 -22.85 4.05 -18.37
N GLN A 62 -24.03 4.51 -18.81
CA GLN A 62 -25.04 5.10 -17.93
C GLN A 62 -25.42 4.17 -16.77
N PHE A 63 -25.55 2.85 -16.99
CA PHE A 63 -25.88 1.90 -15.93
C PHE A 63 -24.76 1.74 -14.89
N ILE A 64 -23.51 1.91 -15.31
CA ILE A 64 -22.33 1.83 -14.42
C ILE A 64 -22.18 3.15 -13.67
N LEU A 65 -22.20 4.28 -14.39
CA LEU A 65 -22.02 5.61 -13.83
C LEU A 65 -23.12 6.00 -12.84
N GLN A 66 -24.35 5.52 -13.01
CA GLN A 66 -25.45 5.73 -12.05
C GLN A 66 -25.19 5.10 -10.67
N LYS A 67 -24.28 4.13 -10.56
CA LYS A 67 -23.90 3.52 -9.27
C LYS A 67 -22.83 4.33 -8.53
N LEU A 68 -22.21 5.30 -9.20
CA LEU A 68 -21.21 6.16 -8.57
C LEU A 68 -21.90 7.23 -7.74
N ASN A 69 -21.52 7.32 -6.47
CA ASN A 69 -22.01 8.39 -5.61
C ASN A 69 -21.53 9.75 -6.12
N PRO A 70 -22.33 10.82 -5.95
CA PRO A 70 -21.85 12.18 -6.15
C PRO A 70 -20.53 12.39 -5.40
N THR A 71 -19.61 13.15 -6.01
CA THR A 71 -18.26 13.49 -5.50
C THR A 71 -17.24 12.36 -5.38
N ILE A 72 -17.59 11.09 -5.67
CA ILE A 72 -16.67 9.96 -5.47
C ILE A 72 -15.34 10.10 -6.23
N ILE A 73 -15.38 10.64 -7.45
CA ILE A 73 -14.17 10.85 -8.27
C ILE A 73 -13.22 11.83 -7.58
N GLY A 74 -13.73 12.99 -7.15
CA GLY A 74 -12.93 13.98 -6.45
C GLY A 74 -12.41 13.49 -5.09
N GLU A 75 -13.16 12.64 -4.39
CA GLU A 75 -12.69 12.00 -3.16
C GLU A 75 -11.56 10.99 -3.45
N CYS A 76 -11.66 10.22 -4.54
CA CYS A 76 -10.59 9.32 -4.98
C CYS A 76 -9.31 10.09 -5.33
N GLU A 77 -9.41 11.18 -6.09
CA GLU A 77 -8.28 12.03 -6.45
C GLU A 77 -7.59 12.62 -5.21
N LYS A 78 -8.37 13.14 -4.26
CA LYS A 78 -7.83 13.65 -2.98
C LYS A 78 -7.20 12.54 -2.16
N ALA A 79 -7.80 11.36 -2.09
CA ALA A 79 -7.26 10.23 -1.32
C ALA A 79 -5.90 9.79 -1.85
N ILE A 80 -5.75 9.67 -3.17
CA ILE A 80 -4.47 9.36 -3.82
C ILE A 80 -3.45 10.45 -3.53
N LYS A 81 -3.82 11.72 -3.75
CA LYS A 81 -2.93 12.85 -3.48
C LYS A 81 -2.46 12.85 -2.04
N TRP A 82 -3.38 12.66 -1.09
CA TRP A 82 -3.07 12.69 0.32
C TRP A 82 -2.18 11.52 0.74
N ALA A 83 -2.45 10.30 0.28
CA ALA A 83 -1.59 9.15 0.53
C ALA A 83 -0.16 9.40 0.04
N ASN A 84 0.00 10.02 -1.12
CA ASN A 84 1.31 10.38 -1.69
C ASN A 84 2.04 11.43 -0.88
N GLU A 85 1.35 12.48 -0.45
CA GLU A 85 1.93 13.53 0.38
C GLU A 85 2.38 12.99 1.74
N ILE A 86 1.57 12.13 2.37
CA ILE A 86 1.91 11.48 3.64
C ILE A 86 3.15 10.62 3.49
N VAL A 87 3.18 9.69 2.53
CA VAL A 87 4.32 8.77 2.39
C VAL A 87 5.57 9.52 1.98
N LYS A 88 5.48 10.50 1.10
CA LYS A 88 6.62 11.36 0.75
C LYS A 88 7.18 12.04 2.00
N HIS A 89 6.30 12.62 2.83
CA HIS A 89 6.72 13.28 4.08
C HIS A 89 7.37 12.30 5.06
N TRP A 90 6.83 11.09 5.22
CA TRP A 90 7.39 10.06 6.11
C TRP A 90 8.74 9.53 5.61
N LEU A 91 8.89 9.33 4.30
CA LEU A 91 10.19 8.96 3.73
C LEU A 91 11.24 10.05 3.98
N MET A 92 10.87 11.33 3.85
CA MET A 92 11.79 12.45 4.06
C MET A 92 12.19 12.63 5.53
N THR A 93 11.27 12.39 6.46
CA THR A 93 11.50 12.61 7.91
C THR A 93 11.95 11.36 8.67
N GLY A 94 11.88 10.18 8.05
CA GLY A 94 12.33 8.91 8.61
C GLY A 94 13.50 8.31 7.81
N MET A 95 13.20 7.57 6.75
CA MET A 95 14.17 6.81 5.96
C MET A 95 15.31 7.64 5.37
N PHE A 96 15.00 8.84 4.89
CA PHE A 96 15.95 9.76 4.26
C PHE A 96 16.22 10.98 5.13
N ASP A 97 16.04 10.88 6.45
CA ASP A 97 16.31 11.98 7.35
C ASP A 97 17.78 12.44 7.22
N ASN A 98 17.99 13.76 7.16
CA ASN A 98 19.27 14.41 6.89
C ASN A 98 19.93 14.11 5.53
N ASP A 99 19.23 13.47 4.58
CA ASP A 99 19.72 13.29 3.21
C ASP A 99 19.47 14.55 2.36
N PRO A 100 20.50 15.17 1.76
CA PRO A 100 20.32 16.35 0.89
C PRO A 100 19.38 16.10 -0.30
N GLU A 101 19.25 14.84 -0.74
CA GLU A 101 18.39 14.42 -1.85
C GLU A 101 17.07 13.79 -1.38
N ALA A 102 16.72 13.91 -0.09
CA ALA A 102 15.54 13.28 0.50
C ALA A 102 14.25 13.50 -0.30
N GLU A 103 14.01 14.74 -0.75
CA GLU A 103 12.81 15.05 -1.52
C GLU A 103 12.77 14.33 -2.88
N SER A 104 13.89 14.29 -3.60
CA SER A 104 14.02 13.61 -4.89
C SER A 104 13.84 12.10 -4.73
N LYS A 105 14.52 11.50 -3.75
CA LYS A 105 14.43 10.08 -3.41
C LYS A 105 13.01 9.69 -3.00
N ALA A 106 12.39 10.46 -2.10
CA ALA A 106 11.01 10.22 -1.66
C ALA A 106 10.01 10.33 -2.83
N THR A 107 10.20 11.30 -3.71
CA THR A 107 9.35 11.47 -4.91
C THR A 107 9.50 10.28 -5.86
N HIS A 108 10.73 9.82 -6.10
CA HIS A 108 11.00 8.65 -6.93
C HIS A 108 10.37 7.37 -6.33
N VAL A 109 10.62 7.09 -5.05
CA VAL A 109 10.04 5.94 -4.35
C VAL A 109 8.51 5.97 -4.39
N CYS A 110 7.89 7.12 -4.09
CA CYS A 110 6.43 7.25 -4.19
C CYS A 110 5.94 6.97 -5.60
N SER A 111 6.63 7.46 -6.64
CA SER A 111 6.22 7.18 -8.02
C SER A 111 6.27 5.69 -8.35
N GLU A 112 7.29 4.97 -7.89
CA GLU A 112 7.44 3.53 -8.11
C GLU A 112 6.43 2.68 -7.32
N LEU A 113 6.06 3.13 -6.11
CA LEU A 113 5.05 2.48 -5.27
C LEU A 113 3.62 2.74 -5.75
N ASN A 114 3.36 3.86 -6.43
CA ASN A 114 2.04 4.22 -6.99
C ASN A 114 1.84 3.83 -8.45
N ASN A 115 2.86 3.30 -9.14
CA ASN A 115 2.76 3.00 -10.56
C ASN A 115 1.80 1.81 -10.82
N HIS A 116 0.52 2.14 -10.97
CA HIS A 116 -0.60 1.25 -11.26
C HIS A 116 -0.69 0.86 -12.75
N HIS A 117 -0.10 1.68 -13.64
CA HIS A 117 -0.32 1.62 -15.09
C HIS A 117 0.45 0.51 -15.83
N THR A 118 1.51 -0.04 -15.23
CA THR A 118 2.48 -0.87 -15.99
C THR A 118 2.28 -2.39 -15.85
N THR A 119 1.33 -2.90 -15.08
CA THR A 119 1.10 -4.36 -15.00
C THR A 119 -0.28 -4.71 -14.44
N TYR A 120 -1.02 -5.55 -15.18
CA TYR A 120 -2.45 -5.93 -15.04
C TYR A 120 -2.89 -6.64 -13.74
N THR A 121 -2.23 -6.44 -12.60
CA THR A 121 -2.60 -7.12 -11.35
C THR A 121 -2.31 -6.28 -10.11
N HIS A 122 -3.33 -6.10 -9.27
CA HIS A 122 -3.30 -5.49 -7.91
C HIS A 122 -2.31 -6.13 -6.91
N SER A 123 -1.48 -7.08 -7.36
CA SER A 123 -0.55 -7.86 -6.56
C SER A 123 0.90 -7.60 -6.99
N ARG A 124 1.29 -6.32 -7.12
CA ARG A 124 2.69 -5.95 -7.33
C ARG A 124 3.46 -6.20 -6.04
N HIS A 125 3.95 -7.42 -5.89
CA HIS A 125 4.87 -7.78 -4.82
C HIS A 125 6.26 -7.20 -5.13
N ILE A 126 6.67 -6.20 -4.35
CA ILE A 126 8.00 -5.61 -4.39
C ILE A 126 8.88 -6.40 -3.42
N HIS A 127 9.62 -7.35 -3.96
CA HIS A 127 10.62 -8.13 -3.24
C HIS A 127 11.87 -7.31 -2.94
N PHE A 128 12.76 -7.85 -2.09
CA PHE A 128 13.98 -7.21 -1.62
C PHE A 128 14.78 -6.49 -2.72
N ASP A 129 15.17 -7.21 -3.78
CA ASP A 129 15.98 -6.65 -4.87
C ASP A 129 15.33 -5.43 -5.52
N LYS A 130 14.00 -5.47 -5.68
CA LYS A 130 13.26 -4.37 -6.28
C LYS A 130 13.09 -3.21 -5.29
N ALA A 131 12.83 -3.50 -4.01
CA ALA A 131 12.75 -2.49 -2.96
C ALA A 131 14.07 -1.70 -2.87
N GLN A 132 15.20 -2.40 -2.90
CA GLN A 132 16.53 -1.78 -2.93
C GLN A 132 16.74 -0.95 -4.20
N LYS A 133 16.37 -1.49 -5.39
CA LYS A 133 16.51 -0.79 -6.68
C LYS A 133 15.70 0.50 -6.78
N ILE A 134 14.51 0.56 -6.19
CA ILE A 134 13.68 1.78 -6.18
C ILE A 134 14.17 2.81 -5.14
N GLY A 135 15.18 2.47 -4.34
CA GLY A 135 15.82 3.38 -3.39
C GLY A 135 15.34 3.27 -1.94
N LEU A 136 14.55 2.25 -1.58
CA LEU A 136 14.21 2.01 -0.18
C LEU A 136 15.45 1.49 0.58
N ASN A 137 15.64 1.98 1.80
CA ASN A 137 16.62 1.44 2.74
C ASN A 137 16.11 0.11 3.31
N VAL A 138 16.62 -1.00 2.77
CA VAL A 138 16.19 -2.36 3.13
C VAL A 138 17.37 -3.22 3.54
N THR A 139 17.17 -4.03 4.59
CA THR A 139 18.17 -4.97 5.12
C THR A 139 17.60 -6.39 5.11
N GLU A 140 18.40 -7.36 4.69
CA GLU A 140 18.01 -8.77 4.68
C GLU A 140 17.85 -9.29 6.11
N LEU A 141 16.67 -9.82 6.44
CA LEU A 141 16.42 -10.46 7.74
C LEU A 141 17.37 -11.62 7.99
N GLU A 142 17.69 -12.37 6.93
CA GLU A 142 18.55 -13.56 6.98
C GLU A 142 20.03 -13.27 7.32
N SER A 143 20.43 -12.00 7.32
CA SER A 143 21.77 -11.58 7.72
C SER A 143 22.03 -11.73 9.21
N ASP A 144 20.98 -11.79 10.03
CA ASP A 144 21.03 -12.06 11.48
C ASP A 144 20.08 -13.20 11.83
N GLN A 145 20.64 -14.38 12.10
CA GLN A 145 19.87 -15.59 12.41
C GLN A 145 19.11 -15.48 13.75
N VAL A 146 19.65 -14.76 14.74
CA VAL A 146 18.97 -14.59 16.02
C VAL A 146 17.75 -13.71 15.83
N LEU A 147 17.90 -12.60 15.10
CA LEU A 147 16.77 -11.73 14.77
C LEU A 147 15.73 -12.46 13.92
N GLN A 148 16.16 -13.25 12.95
CA GLN A 148 15.27 -14.06 12.10
C GLN A 148 14.40 -15.00 12.94
N ASP A 149 15.01 -15.76 13.86
CA ASP A 149 14.28 -16.69 14.72
C ASP A 149 13.27 -15.97 15.63
N LEU A 150 13.64 -14.82 16.19
CA LEU A 150 12.73 -14.01 17.01
C LEU A 150 11.54 -13.49 16.21
N VAL A 151 11.79 -12.93 15.02
CA VAL A 151 10.75 -12.39 14.13
C VAL A 151 9.80 -13.50 13.66
N LEU A 152 10.33 -14.66 13.26
CA LEU A 152 9.52 -15.79 12.80
C LEU A 152 8.69 -16.40 13.95
N THR A 153 9.22 -16.44 15.16
CA THR A 153 8.48 -16.89 16.35
C THR A 153 7.28 -15.99 16.63
N ILE A 154 7.46 -14.67 16.56
CA ILE A 154 6.37 -13.69 16.70
C ILE A 154 5.35 -13.87 15.57
N HIS A 155 5.82 -13.99 14.32
CA HIS A 155 4.95 -14.23 13.18
C HIS A 155 4.08 -15.48 13.35
N HIS A 156 4.66 -16.62 13.73
CA HIS A 156 3.91 -17.86 13.99
C HIS A 156 2.90 -17.70 15.12
N SER A 157 3.24 -16.96 16.18
CA SER A 157 2.34 -16.67 17.29
C SER A 157 1.11 -15.88 16.84
N TYR A 158 1.30 -14.88 15.97
CA TYR A 158 0.18 -14.15 15.34
C TYR A 158 -0.64 -15.05 14.42
N MET A 159 0.00 -15.85 13.56
CA MET A 159 -0.72 -16.75 12.64
C MET A 159 -1.58 -17.76 13.40
N HIS A 160 -1.09 -18.30 14.52
CA HIS A 160 -1.87 -19.17 15.40
C HIS A 160 -3.05 -18.40 16.03
N SER A 161 -2.83 -17.16 16.46
CA SER A 161 -3.88 -16.31 17.06
C SER A 161 -4.98 -15.99 16.05
N PHE A 162 -4.63 -15.63 14.81
CA PHE A 162 -5.59 -15.42 13.71
C PHE A 162 -6.31 -16.70 13.29
N GLY A 163 -5.65 -17.87 13.39
CA GLY A 163 -6.29 -19.16 13.08
C GLY A 163 -7.25 -19.65 14.16
N GLY A 164 -7.04 -19.23 15.42
CA GLY A 164 -7.82 -19.69 16.58
C GLY A 164 -9.00 -18.79 16.98
N ALA A 165 -9.09 -17.57 16.44
CA ALA A 165 -10.11 -16.59 16.80
C ALA A 165 -10.51 -15.73 15.60
N PRO A 166 -11.75 -15.17 15.57
CA PRO A 166 -12.23 -14.31 14.49
C PRO A 166 -11.61 -12.90 14.59
N LEU A 167 -10.29 -12.80 14.41
CA LEU A 167 -9.53 -11.56 14.50
C LEU A 167 -9.32 -10.98 13.10
N ALA A 168 -9.53 -9.67 12.95
CA ALA A 168 -9.30 -8.92 11.72
C ALA A 168 -7.92 -8.25 11.70
N LYS A 169 -7.47 -7.74 12.85
CA LYS A 169 -6.23 -6.95 12.95
C LYS A 169 -5.71 -6.93 14.38
N ILE A 170 -4.38 -6.97 14.51
CA ILE A 170 -3.68 -6.79 15.79
C ILE A 170 -2.55 -5.77 15.58
N ILE A 171 -2.42 -4.81 16.50
CA ILE A 171 -1.29 -3.87 16.57
C ILE A 171 -0.76 -3.89 18.00
N GLU A 172 0.53 -4.16 18.17
CA GLU A 172 1.18 -4.20 19.48
C GLU A 172 2.50 -3.40 19.47
N ASN A 173 2.99 -3.04 20.65
CA ASN A 173 4.29 -2.39 20.80
C ASN A 173 5.07 -2.92 22.01
N HIS A 174 6.35 -2.53 22.09
CA HIS A 174 7.28 -2.96 23.14
C HIS A 174 6.88 -2.50 24.56
N ASN A 175 5.91 -1.59 24.70
CA ASN A 175 5.41 -1.12 25.99
C ASN A 175 4.25 -1.98 26.52
N GLY A 176 3.95 -3.11 25.87
CA GLY A 176 2.87 -4.01 26.28
C GLY A 176 1.47 -3.49 25.93
N ASN A 177 1.36 -2.46 25.09
CA ASN A 177 0.08 -1.98 24.60
C ASN A 177 -0.34 -2.78 23.36
N ALA A 178 -1.61 -3.17 23.32
CA ALA A 178 -2.20 -3.94 22.23
C ALA A 178 -3.56 -3.37 21.81
N MET A 179 -3.80 -3.30 20.51
CA MET A 179 -5.10 -3.00 19.91
C MET A 179 -5.52 -4.16 19.02
N ILE A 180 -6.68 -4.75 19.32
CA ILE A 180 -7.18 -5.96 18.65
C ILE A 180 -8.56 -5.65 18.08
N TRP A 181 -8.75 -5.92 16.80
CA TRP A 181 -10.04 -5.84 16.13
C TRP A 181 -10.56 -7.24 15.81
N ASN A 182 -11.81 -7.48 16.15
CA ASN A 182 -12.51 -8.71 15.83
C ASN A 182 -13.34 -8.54 14.56
N ILE A 183 -13.51 -9.61 13.81
CA ILE A 183 -14.51 -9.69 12.75
C ILE A 183 -15.86 -9.80 13.45
N GLN A 184 -16.71 -8.77 13.31
CA GLN A 184 -18.10 -8.88 13.76
C GLN A 184 -18.84 -9.85 12.83
N SER A 185 -19.36 -10.91 13.42
CA SER A 185 -20.28 -11.87 12.78
C SER A 185 -21.66 -11.27 12.56
#